data_AF-A0A4V2EMD0-F1
#
_entry.id   AF-A0A4V2EMD0-F1
#
_cell.length_a   1.000
_cell.length_b   1.000
_cell.length_c   1.000
_cell.angle_alpha   90.00
_cell.angle_beta   90.00
_cell.angle_gamma   90.00
#
_symmetry.space_group_name_H-M   'P 1'
#
loop_
_entity.id
_entity.type
_entity.pdbx_description
1 polymer ?
#
loop_
_entity_poly.entity_id
_entity_poly.type
_entity_poly.pdbx_seq_one_letter_code
_entity_poly.pdbx_strand_id
1 'polypeptide(L)' 'MTHRLTVTVGRDGSISAKTHGMTGSQCLDYIPLLEDLLDAETVSSEFTEDYRRTSATVDNTASQQQSQWNS' A
#
# COMPACT_ATOMS: atom_id res chain seq x y z
N MET A 1 1.53 -10.11 -7.03
CA MET A 1 0.48 -9.06 -7.01
C MET A 1 1.07 -7.80 -7.59
N THR A 2 0.30 -6.99 -8.32
CA THR A 2 0.80 -5.75 -8.95
C THR A 2 0.39 -4.53 -8.14
N HIS A 3 1.36 -3.72 -7.77
CA HIS A 3 1.14 -2.43 -7.11
C HIS A 3 1.04 -1.31 -8.14
N ARG A 4 0.14 -0.36 -7.93
CA ARG A 4 -0.04 0.81 -8.81
C ARG A 4 -0.29 2.06 -7.98
N LEU A 5 0.26 3.16 -8.44
CA LEU A 5 0.00 4.50 -7.93
C LEU A 5 -0.70 5.31 -9.00
N THR A 6 -1.81 5.96 -8.66
CA THR A 6 -2.50 6.92 -9.53
C THR A 6 -2.24 8.32 -8.98
N VAL A 7 -1.68 9.22 -9.81
CA VAL A 7 -1.42 10.61 -9.45
C VAL A 7 -2.32 11.52 -10.28
N THR A 8 -2.99 12.48 -9.63
CA THR A 8 -3.82 13.50 -10.27
C THR A 8 -3.23 14.87 -9.97
N VAL A 9 -3.09 15.69 -11.01
CA VAL A 9 -2.61 17.07 -10.92
C VAL A 9 -3.78 18.02 -11.13
N GLY A 10 -4.08 18.83 -10.11
CA GLY A 10 -5.07 19.89 -10.15
C GLY A 10 -4.59 21.07 -10.99
N ARG A 11 -5.53 21.87 -11.51
CA ARG A 11 -5.19 23.11 -12.26
C ARG A 11 -4.53 24.18 -11.39
N ASP A 12 -4.71 24.09 -10.09
CA ASP A 12 -4.09 24.92 -9.06
C ASP A 12 -2.72 24.40 -8.60
N GLY A 13 -2.22 23.31 -9.20
CA GLY A 13 -0.96 22.67 -8.82
C GLY A 13 -1.09 21.70 -7.65
N SER A 14 -2.29 21.50 -7.10
CA SER A 14 -2.51 20.47 -6.07
C SER A 14 -2.23 19.07 -6.62
N ILE A 15 -1.63 18.20 -5.80
CA ILE A 15 -1.34 16.81 -6.15
C ILE A 15 -2.16 15.90 -5.25
N SER A 16 -2.85 14.93 -5.86
CA SER A 16 -3.51 13.83 -5.14
C SER A 16 -2.95 12.50 -5.63
N ALA A 17 -2.63 11.60 -4.69
CA ALA A 17 -2.09 10.28 -4.99
C ALA A 17 -2.93 9.18 -4.33
N LYS A 18 -3.18 8.09 -5.08
CA LYS A 18 -3.91 6.91 -4.60
C LYS A 18 -3.14 5.63 -4.88
N THR A 19 -2.88 4.87 -3.82
CA THR A 19 -2.25 3.55 -3.89
C THR A 19 -3.28 2.46 -4.19
N HIS A 20 -2.87 1.45 -4.95
CA HIS A 20 -3.69 0.31 -5.34
C HIS A 20 -2.94 -0.99 -5.13
N GLY A 21 -3.65 -1.99 -4.60
CA GLY A 21 -3.10 -3.33 -4.35
C GLY A 21 -2.11 -3.37 -3.18
N MET A 22 -2.18 -2.41 -2.26
CA MET A 22 -1.35 -2.33 -1.05
C MET A 22 -2.26 -2.38 0.17
N THR A 23 -1.76 -2.93 1.29
CA THR A 23 -2.47 -2.99 2.56
C THR A 23 -1.55 -2.62 3.72
N GLY A 24 -2.12 -2.16 4.83
CA GLY A 24 -1.34 -1.81 6.01
C GLY A 24 -0.41 -0.61 5.78
N SER A 25 0.71 -0.60 6.49
CA SER A 25 1.70 0.49 6.43
C SER A 25 2.30 0.71 5.05
N GLN A 26 2.29 -0.31 4.17
CA GLN A 26 2.81 -0.21 2.80
C GLN A 26 2.08 0.85 1.97
N CYS A 27 0.85 1.21 2.35
CA CYS A 27 0.13 2.32 1.72
C CYS A 27 0.83 3.68 1.90
N LEU A 28 1.72 3.82 2.90
CA LEU A 28 2.42 5.06 3.24
C LEU A 28 3.81 5.17 2.61
N ASP A 29 4.38 4.07 2.13
CA ASP A 29 5.77 4.01 1.65
C ASP A 29 6.03 4.96 0.47
N TYR A 30 4.99 5.33 -0.27
CA TYR A 30 5.07 6.23 -1.42
C TYR A 30 5.02 7.72 -1.06
N ILE A 31 4.65 8.07 0.17
CA ILE A 31 4.64 9.47 0.63
C ILE A 31 6.03 10.10 0.50
N PRO A 32 7.09 9.59 1.14
CA PRO A 32 8.41 10.23 1.08
C PRO A 32 8.98 10.26 -0.35
N LEU A 33 8.67 9.24 -1.17
CA LEU A 33 9.09 9.22 -2.58
C LEU A 33 8.41 10.34 -3.39
N LEU A 34 7.12 10.58 -3.17
CA LEU A 34 6.38 11.64 -3.86
C LEU A 34 6.81 13.02 -3.40
N GLU A 35 7.08 13.19 -2.10
CA GLU A 35 7.58 14.45 -1.54
C GLU A 35 8.94 14.83 -2.14
N ASP A 36 9.87 13.87 -2.22
CA ASP A 36 11.19 14.07 -2.85
C ASP A 36 11.07 14.35 -4.35
N LEU A 37 10.27 13.56 -5.08
CA LEU A 37 10.14 13.70 -6.53
C LEU A 37 9.48 15.02 -6.95
N LEU A 38 8.53 15.50 -6.15
CA LEU A 38 7.71 16.67 -6.46
C LEU A 38 8.18 17.94 -5.75
N ASP A 39 9.19 17.83 -4.88
CA ASP A 39 9.62 18.90 -3.96
C ASP A 39 8.41 19.50 -3.22
N ALA A 40 7.62 18.61 -2.60
CA ALA A 40 6.32 18.93 -2.00
C ALA A 40 6.15 18.28 -0.61
N GLU A 41 5.11 18.68 0.12
CA GLU A 41 4.77 18.13 1.44
C GLU A 41 3.33 17.60 1.47
N THR A 42 3.13 16.45 2.11
CA THR A 42 1.81 15.87 2.32
C THR A 42 1.04 16.63 3.38
N VAL A 43 0.01 17.37 2.95
CA VAL A 43 -0.83 18.15 3.87
C VAL A 43 -1.97 17.33 4.50
N SER A 44 -2.40 16.24 3.87
CA SER A 44 -3.49 15.39 4.36
C SER A 44 -3.44 13.98 3.75
N SER A 45 -4.13 13.04 4.38
CA SER A 45 -4.27 11.66 3.88
C SER A 45 -5.65 11.11 4.22
N GLU A 46 -6.25 10.39 3.28
CA GLU A 46 -7.48 9.64 3.48
C GLU A 46 -7.17 8.14 3.53
N PHE A 47 -7.56 7.48 4.62
CA PHE A 47 -7.29 6.06 4.82
C PHE A 47 -8.50 5.19 4.47
N THR A 48 -8.28 4.20 3.61
CA THR A 48 -9.27 3.19 3.24
C THR A 48 -9.22 1.98 4.18
N GLU A 49 -10.16 1.05 4.05
CA GLU A 49 -10.13 -0.23 4.77
C GLU A 49 -8.87 -1.05 4.46
N ASP A 50 -8.29 -0.90 3.26
CA ASP A 50 -7.07 -1.62 2.90
C ASP A 50 -5.86 -1.16 3.75
N TYR A 51 -5.80 0.12 4.13
CA TYR A 51 -4.79 0.59 5.09
C TYR A 51 -4.97 -0.04 6.47
N ARG A 52 -6.22 -0.23 6.91
CA ARG A 52 -6.50 -0.85 8.22
C ARG A 52 -6.27 -2.36 8.22
N ARG A 53 -6.30 -2.99 7.04
CA ARG A 53 -5.99 -4.41 6.90
C ARG A 53 -4.50 -4.63 7.14
N THR A 54 -4.17 -5.14 8.33
CA THR A 54 -2.81 -5.58 8.64
C THR A 54 -2.48 -6.83 7.82
N SER A 55 -1.30 -6.88 7.21
CA SER A 55 -0.73 -8.05 6.53
C SER A 55 -0.31 -9.14 7.52
N ALA A 56 -1.18 -9.48 8.48
CA ALA A 56 -1.07 -10.71 9.23
C ALA A 56 -1.96 -11.72 8.49
N THR A 57 -1.41 -12.89 8.14
CA THR A 57 -2.10 -14.06 7.55
C THR A 57 -1.99 -14.25 6.04
N VAL A 58 -0.79 -14.26 5.44
CA VAL A 58 -0.55 -15.02 4.20
C VAL A 58 0.86 -15.62 4.16
N ASP A 59 1.27 -16.37 5.17
CA ASP A 59 2.54 -17.14 5.07
C ASP A 59 2.56 -18.49 5.83
N ASN A 60 1.45 -18.97 6.41
CA ASN A 60 1.47 -20.18 7.25
C ASN A 60 0.56 -21.33 6.83
N THR A 61 -0.15 -21.25 5.70
CA THR A 61 -1.05 -22.34 5.27
C THR A 61 -0.41 -23.33 4.30
N ALA A 62 0.69 -22.97 3.63
CA ALA A 62 1.36 -23.87 2.68
C ALA A 62 2.26 -24.93 3.34
N SER A 63 2.77 -24.67 4.55
CA SER A 63 3.80 -25.51 5.19
C SER A 63 3.24 -26.61 6.11
N GLN A 64 1.98 -26.48 6.58
CA GLN A 64 1.42 -27.41 7.58
C GLN A 64 0.68 -28.61 6.97
N GLN A 65 0.25 -28.52 5.71
CA GLN A 65 -0.56 -29.57 5.09
C GLN A 65 0.27 -30.73 4.50
N GLN A 66 1.58 -30.53 4.31
CA GLN A 66 2.46 -31.57 3.78
C GLN A 66 2.96 -32.56 4.85
N SER A 67 2.90 -32.19 6.13
CA SER A 67 3.31 -33.05 7.25
C SER A 67 2.21 -34.04 7.66
N GLN A 68 0.96 -33.81 7.26
CA GLN A 68 -0.18 -34.65 7.64
C GLN A 68 -0.44 -35.81 6.65
N TRP A 69 0.24 -35.81 5.49
CA TRP A 69 0.13 -36.88 4.49
C TRP A 69 1.20 -37.98 4.61
N ASN A 70 2.20 -37.80 5.48
CA ASN A 70 3.30 -38.75 5.69
C ASN A 70 3.15 -39.60 6.97
N SER A 71 1.91 -39.91 7.41
CA SER A 71 1.67 -40.87 8.49
C SER A 71 0.45 -41.74 8.21
#